data_AF-A0A4Z0A4X4-F1
#
_entry.id   AF-A0A4Z0A4X4-F1
#
_cell.length_a   1.000
_cell.length_b   1.000
_cell.length_c   1.000
_cell.angle_alpha   90.00
_cell.angle_beta   90.00
_cell.angle_gamma   90.00
#
_symmetry.space_group_name_H-M   'P 1'
#
loop_
_entity.id
_entity.type
_entity.pdbx_description
1 polymer ?
#
loop_
_entity_poly.entity_id
_entity_poly.type
_entity_poly.pdbx_seq_one_letter_code
_entity_poly.pdbx_strand_id
1 'polypeptide(L)'
;MLSAPAQRSVQHEDENALQPKAIEPYFARHLERDVYVTLLQKQDPPTPDPLLKAALVRRAMTDVTRIMRIREDKPALQNLLQKGSIGDELWNSLLAAEKELEAEIMEVAAEANTFVDGWGQVIFATASEVLANEKARGVFEHLPLARQKFEDTYAPKRRKIAAPPATPAAPATPAPVKTPLTPSTTTNGLAPPPSAGAESVVSSDGEAPSPKGSPASPRTPSKSGKKHKKRK
;
A
#
# COMPACT_ATOMS: atom_id res chain seq x y z
N MET A 1 -36.43 66.87 -3.69
CA MET A 1 -36.97 65.51 -3.98
C MET A 1 -36.75 65.23 -5.46
N LEU A 2 -36.26 64.08 -5.90
CA LEU A 2 -35.56 62.99 -5.21
C LEU A 2 -34.67 62.27 -6.27
N SER A 3 -33.65 61.55 -5.82
CA SER A 3 -32.64 60.91 -6.69
C SER A 3 -33.21 59.75 -7.54
N ALA A 4 -32.69 59.55 -8.76
CA ALA A 4 -32.88 58.30 -9.52
C ALA A 4 -31.76 58.01 -10.55
N PRO A 5 -30.71 57.27 -10.16
CA PRO A 5 -29.84 56.57 -11.10
C PRO A 5 -29.70 55.07 -10.73
N ALA A 6 -30.29 54.15 -11.50
CA ALA A 6 -29.95 52.70 -11.47
C ALA A 6 -30.73 51.85 -12.51
N GLN A 7 -30.49 51.99 -13.82
CA GLN A 7 -30.94 50.99 -14.82
C GLN A 7 -29.94 50.80 -15.98
N ARG A 8 -28.67 50.50 -15.70
CA ARG A 8 -27.71 50.02 -16.72
C ARG A 8 -26.51 49.23 -16.19
N SER A 9 -26.72 48.18 -15.40
CA SER A 9 -25.61 47.39 -14.82
C SER A 9 -25.90 45.89 -14.57
N VAL A 10 -26.87 45.27 -15.26
CA VAL A 10 -27.26 43.86 -15.00
C VAL A 10 -27.39 43.02 -16.29
N GLN A 11 -26.44 43.19 -17.23
CA GLN A 11 -26.41 42.44 -18.49
C GLN A 11 -24.98 42.07 -18.96
N HIS A 12 -24.00 42.02 -18.05
CA HIS A 12 -22.61 41.67 -18.38
C HIS A 12 -21.90 40.73 -17.38
N GLU A 13 -22.66 40.04 -16.52
CA GLU A 13 -22.08 39.10 -15.51
C GLU A 13 -22.41 37.62 -15.81
N ASP A 14 -23.35 37.30 -16.71
CA ASP A 14 -23.90 35.94 -16.89
C ASP A 14 -23.40 35.15 -18.12
N GLU A 15 -22.45 35.67 -18.92
CA GLU A 15 -21.92 34.97 -20.11
C GLU A 15 -20.54 34.30 -19.90
N ASN A 16 -20.09 34.13 -18.65
CA ASN A 16 -18.81 33.46 -18.34
C ASN A 16 -18.92 32.40 -17.22
N ALA A 17 -20.13 32.02 -16.82
CA ALA A 17 -20.39 31.23 -15.60
C ALA A 17 -20.67 29.72 -15.82
N LEU A 18 -20.68 29.23 -17.08
CA LEU A 18 -21.11 27.84 -17.39
C LEU A 18 -20.19 27.07 -18.36
N GLN A 19 -18.90 27.36 -18.39
CA GLN A 19 -17.93 26.31 -18.74
C GLN A 19 -17.52 25.60 -17.46
N PRO A 20 -17.98 24.36 -17.18
CA PRO A 20 -17.41 23.59 -16.09
C PRO A 20 -15.94 23.41 -16.41
N LYS A 21 -15.07 24.03 -15.60
CA LYS A 21 -13.62 23.89 -15.78
C LYS A 21 -13.31 22.41 -15.72
N ALA A 22 -12.91 21.84 -16.86
CA ALA A 22 -12.68 20.42 -16.96
C ALA A 22 -11.57 20.04 -15.99
N ILE A 23 -11.92 19.30 -14.94
CA ILE A 23 -10.97 18.84 -13.92
C ILE A 23 -9.95 17.98 -14.65
N GLU A 24 -8.68 18.38 -14.59
CA GLU A 24 -7.61 17.65 -15.27
C GLU A 24 -7.48 16.26 -14.61
N PRO A 25 -7.56 15.15 -15.38
CA PRO A 25 -7.49 13.81 -14.81
C PRO A 25 -6.17 13.57 -14.08
N TYR A 26 -6.25 13.13 -12.82
CA TYR A 26 -5.07 12.93 -11.97
C TYR A 26 -4.09 11.89 -12.54
N PHE A 27 -4.63 10.85 -13.17
CA PHE A 27 -3.85 9.82 -13.86
C PHE A 27 -3.95 9.99 -15.37
N ALA A 28 -2.86 9.65 -16.05
CA ALA A 28 -2.86 9.47 -17.49
C ALA A 28 -3.86 8.37 -17.92
N ARG A 29 -4.23 8.39 -19.21
CA ARG A 29 -5.10 7.40 -19.85
C ARG A 29 -4.67 5.95 -19.53
N HIS A 30 -5.64 5.08 -19.27
CA HIS A 30 -5.42 3.69 -18.86
C HIS A 30 -5.14 2.78 -20.07
N LEU A 31 -3.88 2.75 -20.52
CA LEU A 31 -3.47 2.05 -21.73
C LEU A 31 -3.76 0.53 -21.67
N GLU A 32 -3.61 -0.10 -20.50
CA GLU A 32 -3.86 -1.54 -20.37
C GLU A 32 -5.36 -1.86 -20.46
N ARG A 33 -6.24 -0.98 -19.95
CA ARG A 33 -7.69 -1.05 -20.20
C ARG A 33 -8.01 -0.91 -21.69
N ASP A 34 -7.43 0.09 -22.36
CA ASP A 34 -7.62 0.30 -23.80
C ASP A 34 -7.20 -0.93 -24.63
N VAL A 35 -6.03 -1.50 -24.32
CA VAL A 35 -5.51 -2.72 -24.98
C VAL A 35 -6.44 -3.89 -24.73
N TYR A 36 -6.88 -4.11 -23.49
CA TYR A 36 -7.79 -5.19 -23.16
C TYR A 36 -9.16 -5.06 -23.86
N VAL A 37 -9.74 -3.85 -23.88
CA VAL A 37 -11.00 -3.58 -24.61
C VAL A 37 -10.82 -3.78 -26.11
N THR A 38 -9.69 -3.34 -26.67
CA THR A 38 -9.36 -3.57 -28.10
C THR A 38 -9.24 -5.06 -28.43
N LEU A 39 -8.64 -5.85 -27.52
CA LEU A 39 -8.54 -7.30 -27.65
C LEU A 39 -9.91 -8.00 -27.54
N LEU A 40 -10.79 -7.53 -26.68
CA LEU A 40 -12.17 -8.02 -26.56
C LEU A 40 -13.02 -7.69 -27.79
N GLN A 41 -12.76 -6.54 -28.42
CA GLN A 41 -13.39 -6.09 -29.66
C GLN A 41 -12.87 -6.77 -30.94
N LYS A 42 -11.95 -7.74 -30.86
CA LYS A 42 -11.41 -8.43 -32.03
C LYS A 42 -12.19 -9.71 -32.35
N GLN A 43 -12.92 -9.74 -33.47
CA GLN A 43 -13.70 -10.92 -33.89
C GLN A 43 -12.99 -11.87 -34.86
N ASP A 44 -11.99 -11.43 -35.63
CA ASP A 44 -11.36 -12.28 -36.66
C ASP A 44 -9.80 -12.20 -36.67
N PRO A 45 -9.09 -13.28 -36.34
CA PRO A 45 -9.57 -14.37 -35.49
C PRO A 45 -9.86 -13.85 -34.07
N PRO A 46 -10.81 -14.45 -33.32
CA PRO A 46 -11.09 -14.07 -31.94
C PRO A 46 -9.84 -14.11 -31.06
N THR A 47 -9.72 -13.18 -30.11
CA THR A 47 -8.60 -13.20 -29.17
C THR A 47 -8.66 -14.45 -28.29
N PRO A 48 -7.57 -15.23 -28.18
CA PRO A 48 -7.56 -16.44 -27.37
C PRO A 48 -7.65 -16.12 -25.87
N ASP A 49 -8.44 -16.90 -25.14
CA ASP A 49 -8.74 -16.73 -23.71
C ASP A 49 -7.49 -16.53 -22.81
N PRO A 50 -6.38 -17.28 -22.96
CA PRO A 50 -5.15 -17.02 -22.19
C PRO A 50 -4.56 -15.61 -22.39
N LEU A 51 -4.74 -15.00 -23.57
CA LEU A 51 -4.26 -13.66 -23.87
C LEU A 51 -5.18 -12.59 -23.25
N LEU A 52 -6.50 -12.82 -23.23
CA LEU A 52 -7.45 -11.94 -22.51
C LEU A 52 -7.17 -11.97 -21.00
N LYS A 53 -6.97 -13.16 -20.43
CA LYS A 53 -6.59 -13.33 -19.02
C LYS A 53 -5.27 -12.63 -18.68
N ALA A 54 -4.26 -12.76 -19.53
CA ALA A 54 -2.99 -12.06 -19.35
C ALA A 54 -3.14 -10.53 -19.45
N ALA A 55 -3.93 -10.04 -20.40
CA ALA A 55 -4.23 -8.61 -20.54
C ALA A 55 -5.02 -8.05 -19.34
N LEU A 56 -5.97 -8.82 -18.78
CA LEU A 56 -6.70 -8.43 -17.57
C LEU A 56 -5.79 -8.36 -16.33
N VAL A 57 -4.80 -9.27 -16.21
CA VAL A 57 -3.76 -9.15 -15.16
C VAL A 57 -2.92 -7.91 -15.37
N ARG A 58 -2.51 -7.55 -16.60
CA ARG A 58 -1.80 -6.30 -16.87
C ARG A 58 -2.63 -5.05 -16.51
N ARG A 59 -3.94 -5.06 -16.80
CA ARG A 59 -4.89 -4.00 -16.36
C ARG A 59 -4.88 -3.86 -14.84
N ALA A 60 -5.06 -4.97 -14.11
CA ALA A 60 -5.02 -5.01 -12.65
C ALA A 60 -3.66 -4.55 -12.06
N MET A 61 -2.53 -4.77 -12.75
CA MET A 61 -1.21 -4.27 -12.33
C MET A 61 -1.10 -2.75 -12.41
N THR A 62 -1.68 -2.13 -13.46
CA THR A 62 -1.80 -0.66 -13.51
C THR A 62 -2.67 -0.14 -12.37
N ASP A 63 -3.78 -0.82 -12.06
CA ASP A 63 -4.67 -0.43 -10.95
C ASP A 63 -3.97 -0.52 -9.59
N VAL A 64 -3.27 -1.63 -9.30
CA VAL A 64 -2.47 -1.76 -8.06
C VAL A 64 -1.43 -0.64 -7.95
N THR A 65 -0.77 -0.28 -9.05
CA THR A 65 0.20 0.82 -9.08
C THR A 65 -0.48 2.16 -8.76
N ARG A 66 -1.69 2.41 -9.30
CA ARG A 66 -2.51 3.58 -8.97
C ARG A 66 -2.96 3.57 -7.50
N ILE A 67 -3.37 2.43 -6.94
CA ILE A 67 -3.76 2.29 -5.52
C ILE A 67 -2.59 2.68 -4.61
N MET A 68 -1.39 2.16 -4.87
CA MET A 68 -0.19 2.51 -4.10
C MET A 68 0.08 4.02 -4.20
N ARG A 69 -0.04 4.59 -5.40
CA ARG A 69 0.17 6.01 -5.65
C ARG A 69 -0.82 6.91 -4.91
N ILE A 70 -2.13 6.63 -4.95
CA ILE A 70 -3.13 7.38 -4.16
C ILE A 70 -2.83 7.29 -2.66
N ARG A 71 -2.46 6.11 -2.14
CA ARG A 71 -2.15 5.92 -0.72
C ARG A 71 -0.96 6.75 -0.24
N GLU A 72 0.03 6.97 -1.09
CA GLU A 72 1.18 7.85 -0.82
C GLU A 72 0.82 9.34 -0.98
N ASP A 73 0.17 9.69 -2.10
CA ASP A 73 -0.10 11.09 -2.45
C ASP A 73 -1.21 11.72 -1.61
N LYS A 74 -2.27 10.99 -1.26
CA LYS A 74 -3.43 11.55 -0.54
C LYS A 74 -3.05 12.23 0.80
N PRO A 75 -2.31 11.60 1.74
CA PRO A 75 -1.86 12.30 2.94
C PRO A 75 -0.84 13.42 2.63
N ALA A 76 -0.01 13.28 1.59
CA ALA A 76 0.97 14.29 1.23
C ALA A 76 0.32 15.57 0.68
N LEU A 77 -0.62 15.44 -0.26
CA LEU A 77 -1.39 16.55 -0.83
C LEU A 77 -2.30 17.20 0.22
N GLN A 78 -2.94 16.44 1.11
CA GLN A 78 -3.73 17.01 2.21
C GLN A 78 -2.87 17.94 3.10
N ASN A 79 -1.63 17.55 3.40
CA ASN A 79 -0.69 18.38 4.16
C ASN A 79 -0.22 19.63 3.40
N LEU A 80 -0.16 19.59 2.05
CA LEU A 80 0.19 20.75 1.22
C LEU A 80 -0.99 21.71 1.03
N LEU A 81 -2.22 21.18 0.94
CA LEU A 81 -3.46 21.95 0.85
C LEU A 81 -3.69 22.79 2.11
N GLN A 82 -3.51 22.18 3.29
CA GLN A 82 -3.59 22.88 4.59
C GLN A 82 -2.56 24.01 4.73
N LYS A 83 -1.46 23.96 3.98
CA LYS A 83 -0.41 25.00 3.92
C LYS A 83 -0.65 26.03 2.80
N GLY A 84 -1.74 25.91 2.04
CA GLY A 84 -2.01 26.75 0.87
C GLY A 84 -0.97 26.61 -0.25
N SER A 85 -0.19 25.52 -0.28
CA SER A 85 0.89 25.31 -1.26
C SER A 85 0.41 24.65 -2.57
N ILE A 86 -0.83 24.18 -2.60
CA ILE A 86 -1.56 23.66 -3.77
C ILE A 86 -3.00 24.16 -3.71
N GLY A 87 -3.71 24.19 -4.85
CA GLY A 87 -5.13 24.55 -4.90
C GLY A 87 -6.07 23.36 -4.75
N ASP A 88 -7.32 23.64 -4.38
CA ASP A 88 -8.39 22.63 -4.21
C ASP A 88 -8.65 21.79 -5.47
N GLU A 89 -8.42 22.36 -6.65
CA GLU A 89 -8.54 21.68 -7.95
C GLU A 89 -7.77 20.36 -8.02
N LEU A 90 -6.48 20.37 -7.62
CA LEU A 90 -5.63 19.18 -7.62
C LEU A 90 -6.09 18.15 -6.59
N TRP A 91 -6.59 18.61 -5.45
CA TRP A 91 -7.13 17.75 -4.41
C TRP A 91 -8.43 17.06 -4.85
N ASN A 92 -9.33 17.81 -5.46
CA ASN A 92 -10.58 17.31 -6.02
C ASN A 92 -10.32 16.34 -7.18
N SER A 93 -9.32 16.61 -8.03
CA SER A 93 -8.85 15.67 -9.07
C SER A 93 -8.36 14.35 -8.48
N LEU A 94 -7.56 14.36 -7.40
CA LEU A 94 -7.14 13.13 -6.71
C LEU A 94 -8.35 12.36 -6.14
N LEU A 95 -9.31 13.05 -5.53
CA LEU A 95 -10.51 12.39 -4.97
C LEU A 95 -11.43 11.82 -6.07
N ALA A 96 -11.54 12.50 -7.21
CA ALA A 96 -12.26 11.99 -8.38
C ALA A 96 -11.58 10.72 -8.93
N ALA A 97 -10.25 10.75 -9.07
CA ALA A 97 -9.46 9.60 -9.52
C ALA A 97 -9.49 8.42 -8.54
N GLU A 98 -9.62 8.66 -7.23
CA GLU A 98 -9.87 7.60 -6.23
C GLU A 98 -11.21 6.91 -6.48
N LYS A 99 -12.26 7.67 -6.83
CA LYS A 99 -13.59 7.10 -7.14
C LYS A 99 -13.65 6.41 -8.51
N GLU A 100 -12.95 6.93 -9.51
CA GLU A 100 -12.76 6.25 -10.79
C GLU A 100 -12.02 4.92 -10.59
N LEU A 101 -10.97 4.90 -9.78
CA LEU A 101 -10.21 3.70 -9.48
C LEU A 101 -10.99 2.68 -8.64
N GLU A 102 -11.81 3.11 -7.68
CA GLU A 102 -12.75 2.22 -6.98
C GLU A 102 -13.71 1.51 -7.95
N ALA A 103 -14.23 2.23 -8.95
CA ALA A 103 -15.08 1.65 -10.00
C ALA A 103 -14.32 0.68 -10.91
N GLU A 104 -13.13 1.07 -11.38
CA GLU A 104 -12.24 0.23 -12.20
C GLU A 104 -11.90 -1.10 -11.50
N ILE A 105 -11.59 -1.06 -10.20
CA ILE A 105 -11.32 -2.26 -9.39
C ILE A 105 -12.54 -3.20 -9.35
N MET A 106 -13.75 -2.65 -9.22
CA MET A 106 -14.98 -3.44 -9.22
C MET A 106 -15.28 -4.04 -10.60
N GLU A 107 -15.05 -3.30 -11.70
CA GLU A 107 -15.15 -3.82 -13.06
C GLU A 107 -14.18 -5.00 -13.28
N VAL A 108 -12.89 -4.82 -12.99
CA VAL A 108 -11.85 -5.84 -13.18
C VAL A 108 -12.10 -7.08 -12.30
N ALA A 109 -12.58 -6.91 -11.07
CA ALA A 109 -12.97 -8.04 -10.22
C ALA A 109 -14.18 -8.81 -10.78
N ALA A 110 -15.19 -8.09 -11.31
CA ALA A 110 -16.36 -8.70 -11.93
C ALA A 110 -15.99 -9.45 -13.22
N GLU A 111 -15.21 -8.83 -14.10
CA GLU A 111 -14.68 -9.45 -15.33
C GLU A 111 -13.84 -10.70 -15.04
N ALA A 112 -12.96 -10.65 -14.04
CA ALA A 112 -12.17 -11.81 -13.63
C ALA A 112 -13.07 -13.00 -13.23
N ASN A 113 -14.16 -12.74 -12.50
CA ASN A 113 -15.11 -13.79 -12.14
C ASN A 113 -15.86 -14.38 -13.35
N THR A 114 -16.00 -13.65 -14.47
CA THR A 114 -16.58 -14.22 -15.71
C THR A 114 -15.66 -15.24 -16.39
N PHE A 115 -14.35 -15.14 -16.16
CA PHE A 115 -13.36 -16.06 -16.71
C PHE A 115 -13.15 -17.30 -15.84
N VAL A 116 -13.14 -17.13 -14.52
CA VAL A 116 -12.99 -18.19 -13.51
C VAL A 116 -13.67 -17.73 -12.22
N ASP A 117 -14.62 -18.51 -11.70
CA ASP A 117 -15.32 -18.21 -10.46
C ASP A 117 -14.36 -17.95 -9.29
N GLY A 118 -14.54 -16.83 -8.59
CA GLY A 118 -13.71 -16.43 -7.45
C GLY A 118 -12.38 -15.78 -7.82
N TRP A 119 -11.98 -15.74 -9.10
CA TRP A 119 -10.70 -15.15 -9.51
C TRP A 119 -10.60 -13.65 -9.20
N GLY A 120 -11.73 -12.93 -9.20
CA GLY A 120 -11.79 -11.52 -8.79
C GLY A 120 -11.34 -11.26 -7.36
N GLN A 121 -11.37 -12.26 -6.47
CA GLN A 121 -10.87 -12.13 -5.09
C GLN A 121 -9.33 -12.17 -5.01
N VAL A 122 -8.65 -12.79 -5.97
CA VAL A 122 -7.19 -13.06 -5.93
C VAL A 122 -6.41 -12.36 -7.05
N ILE A 123 -7.07 -11.82 -8.08
CA ILE A 123 -6.42 -11.19 -9.23
C ILE A 123 -5.53 -10.00 -8.80
N PHE A 124 -5.99 -9.14 -7.89
CA PHE A 124 -5.21 -7.99 -7.40
C PHE A 124 -4.04 -8.39 -6.50
N ALA A 125 -4.17 -9.47 -5.72
CA ALA A 125 -3.06 -10.04 -4.97
C ALA A 125 -2.00 -10.60 -5.93
N THR A 126 -2.43 -11.32 -6.96
CA THR A 126 -1.57 -11.85 -8.01
C THR A 126 -0.86 -10.72 -8.76
N ALA A 127 -1.58 -9.66 -9.17
CA ALA A 127 -1.02 -8.49 -9.83
C ALA A 127 0.02 -7.77 -8.95
N SER A 128 -0.21 -7.69 -7.64
CA SER A 128 0.75 -7.12 -6.67
C SER A 128 2.05 -7.91 -6.63
N GLU A 129 1.98 -9.25 -6.60
CA GLU A 129 3.15 -10.13 -6.63
C GLU A 129 3.91 -10.05 -7.96
N VAL A 130 3.19 -9.99 -9.10
CA VAL A 130 3.85 -9.84 -10.42
C VAL A 130 4.55 -8.47 -10.53
N LEU A 131 3.96 -7.38 -10.03
CA LEU A 131 4.63 -6.08 -9.95
C LEU A 131 5.90 -6.11 -9.08
N ALA A 132 5.82 -6.75 -7.91
CA ALA A 132 6.98 -6.93 -7.03
C ALA A 132 8.09 -7.73 -7.73
N ASN A 133 7.71 -8.77 -8.49
CA ASN A 133 8.63 -9.60 -9.27
C ASN A 133 9.28 -8.83 -10.43
N GLU A 134 8.50 -8.07 -11.21
CA GLU A 134 9.00 -7.22 -12.31
C GLU A 134 9.97 -6.16 -11.78
N LYS A 135 9.63 -5.49 -10.67
CA LYS A 135 10.50 -4.52 -10.00
C LYS A 135 11.81 -5.16 -9.53
N ALA A 136 11.76 -6.35 -8.93
CA ALA A 136 12.94 -7.07 -8.50
C ALA A 136 13.85 -7.47 -9.69
N ARG A 137 13.26 -8.01 -10.77
CA ARG A 137 13.99 -8.36 -12.01
C ARG A 137 14.64 -7.15 -12.65
N GLY A 138 13.92 -6.05 -12.80
CA GLY A 138 14.43 -4.81 -13.38
C GLY A 138 15.66 -4.25 -12.63
N VAL A 139 15.71 -4.41 -11.30
CA VAL A 139 16.93 -4.05 -10.52
C VAL A 139 18.13 -4.90 -10.93
N PHE A 140 17.97 -6.22 -11.09
CA PHE A 140 19.06 -7.10 -11.52
C PHE A 140 19.49 -6.85 -12.96
N GLU A 141 18.55 -6.61 -13.87
CA GLU A 141 18.82 -6.33 -15.29
C GLU A 141 19.52 -4.99 -15.50
N HIS A 142 19.17 -3.95 -14.71
CA HIS A 142 19.81 -2.65 -14.79
C HIS A 142 21.12 -2.54 -13.97
N LEU A 143 21.41 -3.48 -13.07
CA LEU A 143 22.60 -3.42 -12.21
C LEU A 143 23.94 -3.33 -12.99
N PRO A 144 24.17 -4.07 -14.09
CA PRO A 144 25.40 -3.94 -14.88
C PRO A 144 25.54 -2.56 -15.53
N LEU A 145 24.45 -2.02 -16.07
CA LEU A 145 24.43 -0.69 -16.69
C LEU A 145 24.60 0.42 -15.64
N ALA A 146 24.02 0.26 -14.45
CA ALA A 146 24.23 1.18 -13.33
C ALA A 146 25.68 1.15 -12.85
N ARG A 147 26.30 -0.03 -12.75
CA ARG A 147 27.73 -0.17 -12.44
C ARG A 147 28.59 0.50 -13.52
N GLN A 148 28.34 0.24 -14.80
CA GLN A 148 29.11 0.84 -15.89
C GLN A 148 28.99 2.37 -15.88
N LYS A 149 27.77 2.93 -15.79
CA LYS A 149 27.58 4.39 -15.68
C LYS A 149 28.29 4.98 -14.46
N PHE A 150 28.31 4.27 -13.33
CA PHE A 150 29.06 4.68 -12.15
C PHE A 150 30.59 4.61 -12.40
N GLU A 151 31.09 3.57 -13.05
CA GLU A 151 32.50 3.49 -13.42
C GLU A 151 32.88 4.61 -14.40
N ASP A 152 32.11 4.88 -15.46
CA ASP A 152 32.40 5.98 -16.40
C ASP A 152 32.38 7.36 -15.70
N THR A 153 31.42 7.58 -14.80
CA THR A 153 31.25 8.87 -14.10
C THR A 153 32.28 9.10 -12.97
N TYR A 154 32.75 8.02 -12.32
CA TYR A 154 33.59 8.10 -11.11
C TYR A 154 34.98 7.46 -11.24
N ALA A 155 35.31 6.73 -12.32
CA ALA A 155 36.68 6.27 -12.62
C ALA A 155 37.72 7.40 -12.64
N PRO A 156 37.49 8.57 -13.28
CA PRO A 156 38.44 9.69 -13.18
C PRO A 156 38.59 10.24 -11.74
N LYS A 157 37.68 9.91 -10.83
CA LYS A 157 37.74 10.25 -9.39
C LYS A 157 38.34 9.14 -8.53
N ARG A 158 38.51 7.90 -9.03
CA ARG A 158 39.28 6.81 -8.37
C ARG A 158 40.80 7.02 -8.49
N ARG A 159 41.28 8.25 -8.30
CA ARG A 159 42.71 8.55 -8.16
C ARG A 159 43.21 8.07 -6.80
N LYS A 160 43.70 6.82 -6.78
CA LYS A 160 44.62 6.26 -5.79
C LYS A 160 44.30 6.62 -4.32
N ILE A 161 43.20 6.10 -3.79
CA ILE A 161 43.24 5.69 -2.38
C ILE A 161 44.25 4.54 -2.35
N ALA A 162 45.41 4.75 -1.74
CA ALA A 162 46.41 3.70 -1.59
C ALA A 162 45.77 2.52 -0.85
N ALA A 163 45.98 1.30 -1.33
CA ALA A 163 45.60 0.13 -0.56
C ALA A 163 46.30 0.21 0.82
N PRO A 164 45.60 -0.06 1.94
CA PRO A 164 46.27 -0.12 3.23
C PRO A 164 47.41 -1.14 3.13
N PRO A 165 48.61 -0.81 3.63
CA PRO A 165 49.77 -1.67 3.45
C PRO A 165 49.48 -3.06 4.04
N ALA A 166 49.78 -4.10 3.26
CA ALA A 166 49.62 -5.47 3.71
C ALA A 166 50.43 -5.66 5.00
N THR A 167 49.74 -5.99 6.09
CA THR A 167 50.39 -6.32 7.35
C THR A 167 51.28 -7.54 7.14
N PRO A 168 52.58 -7.48 7.49
CA PRO A 168 53.46 -8.63 7.34
C PRO A 168 52.95 -9.79 8.20
N ALA A 169 53.04 -11.01 7.65
CA ALA A 169 52.50 -12.21 8.26
C ALA A 169 53.09 -12.44 9.67
N ALA A 170 52.20 -12.57 10.67
CA ALA A 170 52.59 -13.03 12.00
C ALA A 170 52.98 -14.53 11.94
N PRO A 171 54.01 -14.97 12.69
CA PRO A 171 54.56 -16.32 12.58
C PRO A 171 53.62 -17.39 13.16
N ALA A 172 53.68 -18.58 12.59
CA ALA A 172 52.89 -19.73 13.02
C ALA A 172 53.37 -20.30 14.37
N THR A 173 52.43 -20.75 15.20
CA THR A 173 52.64 -21.66 16.35
C THR A 173 51.31 -22.38 16.65
N PRO A 174 51.28 -23.52 17.40
CA PRO A 174 50.77 -24.75 16.82
C PRO A 174 49.37 -25.18 17.32
N ALA A 175 48.80 -26.16 16.62
CA ALA A 175 47.49 -26.73 16.91
C ALA A 175 47.44 -27.64 18.17
N PRO A 176 46.32 -27.68 18.90
CA PRO A 176 46.01 -28.75 19.84
C PRO A 176 45.11 -29.85 19.20
N VAL A 177 45.72 -31.03 19.11
CA VAL A 177 45.22 -32.42 19.29
C VAL A 177 43.70 -32.73 19.23
N LYS A 178 43.37 -33.88 18.61
CA LYS A 178 42.02 -34.41 18.36
C LYS A 178 41.42 -35.26 19.51
N THR A 179 40.10 -35.50 19.36
CA THR A 179 39.29 -36.73 19.64
C THR A 179 38.74 -36.98 21.06
N PRO A 180 37.62 -37.75 21.24
CA PRO A 180 36.87 -38.58 20.26
C PRO A 180 35.32 -38.47 20.16
N LEU A 181 34.81 -38.89 18.99
CA LEU A 181 33.58 -39.65 18.61
C LEU A 181 32.55 -39.99 19.72
N THR A 182 31.22 -39.97 19.49
CA THR A 182 30.45 -41.00 18.72
C THR A 182 29.03 -40.53 18.25
N PRO A 183 28.29 -41.31 17.41
CA PRO A 183 27.18 -40.79 16.57
C PRO A 183 25.75 -41.25 16.95
N SER A 184 24.73 -40.60 16.36
CA SER A 184 23.34 -41.11 16.22
C SER A 184 22.66 -40.59 14.95
N THR A 185 21.75 -41.38 14.37
CA THR A 185 21.19 -41.22 13.01
C THR A 185 19.66 -41.10 13.04
N THR A 186 19.04 -40.33 12.12
CA THR A 186 17.62 -40.40 11.65
C THR A 186 16.49 -40.22 12.71
N THR A 187 15.46 -39.38 12.53
CA THR A 187 14.32 -39.51 11.58
C THR A 187 13.41 -38.24 11.58
N ASN A 188 12.50 -38.14 10.60
CA ASN A 188 11.42 -37.12 10.54
C ASN A 188 10.28 -37.37 11.56
N GLY A 189 9.56 -36.31 11.95
CA GLY A 189 8.28 -36.39 12.68
C GLY A 189 7.60 -35.02 12.89
N LEU A 190 6.26 -34.97 12.88
CA LEU A 190 5.48 -33.72 12.91
C LEU A 190 5.09 -33.24 14.35
N ALA A 191 4.62 -31.98 14.38
CA ALA A 191 3.86 -31.25 15.42
C ALA A 191 2.77 -32.09 16.17
N PRO A 192 2.21 -31.67 17.35
CA PRO A 192 1.84 -30.28 17.73
C PRO A 192 2.07 -29.85 19.20
N PRO A 193 1.80 -28.57 19.56
CA PRO A 193 1.98 -28.06 20.93
C PRO A 193 0.71 -28.15 21.79
N PRO A 194 0.83 -28.38 23.12
CA PRO A 194 -0.20 -28.04 24.10
C PRO A 194 0.07 -26.68 24.77
N SER A 195 -1.02 -26.01 25.17
CA SER A 195 -1.03 -24.69 25.79
C SER A 195 -1.00 -24.75 27.33
N ALA A 196 -0.75 -23.57 27.93
CA ALA A 196 -1.12 -23.12 29.28
C ALA A 196 -0.21 -23.46 30.49
N GLY A 197 0.10 -22.41 31.26
CA GLY A 197 0.26 -22.50 32.72
C GLY A 197 1.44 -21.72 33.33
N ALA A 198 1.14 -20.84 34.30
CA ALA A 198 2.04 -20.17 35.26
C ALA A 198 3.18 -19.30 34.67
N GLU A 199 3.14 -17.97 34.79
CA GLU A 199 3.31 -17.16 36.02
C GLU A 199 4.66 -17.34 36.73
N SER A 200 5.55 -16.36 36.56
CA SER A 200 6.54 -16.01 37.57
C SER A 200 6.76 -14.49 37.61
N VAL A 201 6.29 -13.87 38.69
CA VAL A 201 6.54 -12.47 39.05
C VAL A 201 7.93 -12.33 39.68
N VAL A 202 8.68 -11.28 39.32
CA VAL A 202 9.68 -10.62 40.19
C VAL A 202 9.78 -9.13 39.86
N SER A 203 10.11 -8.32 40.87
CA SER A 203 9.78 -6.89 41.00
C SER A 203 10.92 -5.90 40.66
N SER A 204 10.68 -4.63 41.04
CA SER A 204 11.59 -3.45 41.17
C SER A 204 11.72 -2.53 39.94
N ASP A 205 11.72 -1.19 40.07
CA ASP A 205 11.54 -0.32 41.26
C ASP A 205 11.13 1.13 40.85
N GLY A 206 10.41 1.86 41.74
CA GLY A 206 10.28 3.34 41.86
C GLY A 206 9.98 4.25 40.64
N GLU A 207 9.39 5.44 40.76
CA GLU A 207 8.57 6.07 41.81
C GLU A 207 7.78 7.25 41.18
N ALA A 208 6.56 7.53 41.65
CA ALA A 208 5.81 8.74 41.29
C ALA A 208 4.95 9.24 42.47
N PRO A 209 4.95 10.54 42.82
CA PRO A 209 4.17 11.04 43.97
C PRO A 209 2.77 11.57 43.63
N SER A 210 1.76 10.82 44.10
CA SER A 210 0.52 11.28 44.76
C SER A 210 -0.52 12.20 44.06
N PRO A 211 -1.79 11.74 43.92
CA PRO A 211 -2.98 12.59 43.83
C PRO A 211 -3.62 12.86 45.21
N LYS A 212 -4.53 13.84 45.31
CA LYS A 212 -5.39 14.08 46.50
C LYS A 212 -6.87 14.23 46.10
N GLY A 213 -7.78 13.60 46.85
CA GLY A 213 -9.20 14.04 46.95
C GLY A 213 -10.29 13.02 46.59
N SER A 214 -10.57 12.08 47.49
CA SER A 214 -11.87 11.36 47.63
C SER A 214 -12.69 12.05 48.76
N PRO A 215 -13.97 11.71 49.07
CA PRO A 215 -14.81 10.56 48.67
C PRO A 215 -16.13 11.04 47.96
N ALA A 216 -17.29 10.36 47.86
CA ALA A 216 -17.85 9.22 48.61
C ALA A 216 -18.94 8.40 47.85
N SER A 217 -19.82 7.75 48.62
CA SER A 217 -20.76 6.66 48.27
C SER A 217 -22.19 7.00 48.84
N PRO A 218 -23.25 6.13 48.84
CA PRO A 218 -23.30 4.71 48.47
C PRO A 218 -24.60 4.11 47.83
N ARG A 219 -24.44 2.85 47.36
CA ARG A 219 -25.36 1.69 47.48
C ARG A 219 -26.66 1.58 46.67
N THR A 220 -26.71 0.46 45.93
CA THR A 220 -27.92 -0.29 45.53
C THR A 220 -28.50 -1.12 46.68
N PRO A 221 -29.74 -1.61 46.53
CA PRO A 221 -30.08 -2.97 46.95
C PRO A 221 -30.68 -3.80 45.80
N SER A 222 -30.65 -5.12 45.98
CA SER A 222 -31.15 -6.12 45.03
C SER A 222 -32.46 -6.79 45.52
N LYS A 223 -32.95 -7.72 44.69
CA LYS A 223 -33.69 -8.97 45.03
C LYS A 223 -35.20 -9.06 44.73
N SER A 224 -35.50 -9.92 43.74
CA SER A 224 -36.55 -10.96 43.68
C SER A 224 -38.03 -10.65 43.98
N GLY A 225 -38.92 -11.10 43.07
CA GLY A 225 -40.00 -11.99 43.49
C GLY A 225 -41.36 -11.99 42.75
N LYS A 226 -41.81 -13.21 42.44
CA LYS A 226 -43.22 -13.69 42.29
C LYS A 226 -44.05 -13.37 41.03
N LYS A 227 -44.38 -14.46 40.31
CA LYS A 227 -45.52 -14.60 39.40
C LYS A 227 -46.85 -14.70 40.19
N HIS A 228 -47.91 -14.06 39.70
CA HIS A 228 -49.28 -14.62 39.59
C HIS A 228 -50.24 -13.61 38.95
N LYS A 229 -50.97 -14.00 37.90
CA LYS A 229 -52.41 -14.37 37.97
C LYS A 229 -52.99 -14.57 36.57
N LYS A 230 -53.67 -15.70 36.39
CA LYS A 230 -54.33 -16.14 35.16
C LYS A 230 -55.69 -15.43 34.98
N ARG A 231 -56.11 -15.13 33.74
CA ARG A 231 -57.51 -14.89 33.37
C ARG A 231 -57.84 -15.76 32.16
N LYS A 232 -58.85 -16.64 32.32
CA LYS A 232 -59.19 -17.81 31.48
C LYS A 232 -58.10 -18.90 31.51
#